data_AF-A0A5B7BYZ0-F1
#
_entry.id   AF-A0A5B7BYZ0-F1
#
_cell.length_a   1.000
_cell.length_b   1.000
_cell.length_c   1.000
_cell.angle_alpha   90.00
_cell.angle_beta   90.00
_cell.angle_gamma   90.00
#
_symmetry.space_group_name_H-M   'P 1'
#
loop_
_entity.id
_entity.type
_entity.pdbx_description
1 polymer ?
#
loop_
_entity_poly.entity_id
_entity_poly.type
_entity_poly.pdbx_seq_one_letter_code
_entity_poly.pdbx_strand_id
1 'polypeptide(L)'
;MTSLFGFLLFGDATLDDVLANFDADLGIPFGYVLNDAVRVSYAAHLMLVFPIVFYPLRLNLDGLLFPSARPLTSDNLRFGLISTGLIALIFLGANFIPSIWDAFQFTGATAAVCIGFIFPAAITLGNRHGIATKKDKILCIFMISLAVFSNLVAIYSDAYALFKKNGSPRE
;
A
#
# COMPACT_ATOMS: atom_id res chain seq x y z
N MET A 1 -16.38 10.61 -4.37
CA MET A 1 -16.87 11.37 -5.54
C MET A 1 -16.55 10.61 -6.82
N THR A 2 -15.27 10.38 -7.15
CA THR A 2 -14.86 9.62 -8.35
C THR A 2 -15.38 8.17 -8.36
N SER A 3 -15.33 7.46 -7.22
CA SER A 3 -15.86 6.09 -7.10
C SER A 3 -17.38 5.99 -7.31
N LEU A 4 -18.14 6.99 -6.85
CA LEU A 4 -19.60 7.02 -7.01
C LEU A 4 -19.98 7.16 -8.48
N PHE A 5 -19.37 8.11 -9.20
CA PHE A 5 -19.64 8.28 -10.63
C PHE A 5 -19.10 7.12 -11.47
N GLY A 6 -17.95 6.54 -11.09
CA GLY A 6 -17.43 5.32 -11.74
C GLY A 6 -18.39 4.15 -11.59
N PHE A 7 -18.92 3.92 -10.40
CA PHE A 7 -19.93 2.87 -10.17
C PHE A 7 -21.26 3.16 -10.87
N LEU A 8 -21.72 4.41 -10.91
CA LEU A 8 -22.93 4.76 -11.67
C LEU A 8 -22.76 4.56 -13.18
N LEU A 9 -21.53 4.66 -13.69
CA LEU A 9 -21.22 4.51 -15.11
C LEU A 9 -21.08 3.03 -15.53
N PHE A 10 -20.42 2.20 -14.72
CA PHE A 10 -20.11 0.81 -15.07
C PHE A 10 -20.88 -0.23 -14.25
N GLY A 11 -21.48 0.15 -13.13
CA GLY A 11 -22.19 -0.74 -12.22
C GLY A 11 -21.34 -1.93 -11.79
N ASP A 12 -21.94 -3.12 -11.89
CA ASP A 12 -21.30 -4.40 -11.56
C ASP A 12 -20.16 -4.79 -12.53
N ALA A 13 -20.00 -4.09 -13.66
CA ALA A 13 -18.92 -4.32 -14.63
C ALA A 13 -17.65 -3.48 -14.36
N THR A 14 -17.58 -2.78 -13.22
CA THR A 14 -16.38 -2.02 -12.83
C THR A 14 -15.20 -2.96 -12.60
N LEU A 15 -14.09 -2.74 -13.30
CA LEU A 15 -12.86 -3.54 -13.15
C LEU A 15 -12.03 -3.05 -11.96
N ASP A 16 -11.14 -3.92 -11.46
CA ASP A 16 -10.18 -3.60 -10.39
C ASP A 16 -9.33 -2.36 -10.75
N ASP A 17 -8.96 -2.23 -12.03
CA ASP A 17 -8.42 -1.00 -12.62
C ASP A 17 -9.50 -0.30 -13.44
N VAL A 18 -10.07 0.77 -12.89
CA VAL A 18 -11.15 1.52 -13.54
C VAL A 18 -10.71 2.16 -14.87
N LEU A 19 -9.41 2.39 -15.09
CA LEU A 19 -8.91 2.92 -16.37
C LEU A 19 -9.06 1.90 -17.49
N ALA A 20 -9.04 0.60 -17.17
CA ALA A 20 -9.27 -0.46 -18.14
C ALA A 20 -10.72 -0.47 -18.65
N ASN A 21 -11.69 -0.02 -17.85
CA ASN A 21 -13.07 0.14 -18.33
C ASN A 21 -13.21 1.16 -19.47
N PHE A 22 -12.28 2.12 -19.57
CA PHE A 22 -12.29 3.16 -20.61
C PHE A 22 -11.51 2.78 -21.88
N ASP A 23 -10.94 1.56 -21.94
CA ASP A 23 -10.34 1.04 -23.18
C ASP A 23 -11.40 0.55 -24.18
N ALA A 24 -12.61 0.27 -23.70
CA ALA A 24 -13.76 -0.01 -24.56
C ALA A 24 -14.26 1.26 -25.27
N ASP A 25 -14.81 1.11 -26.47
CA ASP A 25 -15.44 2.24 -27.17
C ASP A 25 -16.76 2.62 -26.47
N LEU A 26 -16.73 3.72 -25.72
CA LEU A 26 -17.87 4.26 -24.99
C LEU A 26 -18.76 5.16 -25.85
N GLY A 27 -18.45 5.34 -27.15
CA GLY A 27 -19.20 6.21 -28.06
C GLY A 27 -19.08 7.71 -27.74
N ILE A 28 -18.10 8.09 -26.91
CA ILE A 28 -17.86 9.49 -26.51
C ILE A 28 -16.86 10.12 -27.50
N PRO A 29 -17.19 11.27 -28.11
CA PRO A 29 -16.25 11.97 -28.99
C PRO A 29 -14.97 12.34 -28.22
N PHE A 30 -13.81 12.05 -28.81
CA PHE A 30 -12.47 12.22 -28.20
C PHE A 30 -12.19 11.38 -26.94
N GLY A 31 -13.00 10.37 -26.61
CA GLY A 31 -12.80 9.53 -25.42
C GLY A 31 -11.42 8.85 -25.38
N TYR A 32 -10.93 8.37 -26.53
CA TYR A 32 -9.61 7.74 -26.65
C TYR A 32 -8.45 8.72 -26.31
N VAL A 33 -8.53 9.98 -26.76
CA VAL A 33 -7.52 11.00 -26.48
C VAL A 33 -7.51 11.34 -24.99
N LEU A 34 -8.70 11.44 -24.37
CA LEU A 34 -8.82 11.70 -22.94
C LEU A 34 -8.27 10.54 -22.11
N ASN A 35 -8.60 9.28 -22.46
CA ASN A 35 -8.06 8.08 -21.79
C ASN A 35 -6.53 8.05 -21.87
N ASP A 36 -5.97 8.27 -23.07
CA ASP A 36 -4.51 8.29 -23.26
C ASP A 36 -3.85 9.43 -22.47
N ALA A 37 -4.42 10.63 -22.49
CA ALA A 37 -3.93 11.75 -21.69
C ALA A 37 -3.92 11.46 -20.18
N VAL A 38 -4.97 10.82 -19.65
CA VAL A 38 -5.04 10.42 -18.24
C VAL A 38 -3.98 9.35 -17.92
N ARG A 39 -3.80 8.36 -18.80
CA ARG A 39 -2.79 7.30 -18.63
C ARG A 39 -1.37 7.84 -18.67
N VAL A 40 -1.05 8.70 -19.62
CA VAL A 40 0.28 9.36 -19.71
C VAL A 40 0.53 10.25 -18.49
N SER A 41 -0.48 11.03 -18.07
CA SER A 41 -0.41 11.84 -16.86
C SER A 41 -0.12 11.00 -15.61
N TYR A 42 -0.85 9.88 -15.45
CA TYR A 42 -0.65 8.95 -14.35
C TYR A 42 0.72 8.28 -14.40
N ALA A 43 1.18 7.81 -15.56
CA ALA A 43 2.51 7.22 -15.74
C ALA A 43 3.62 8.22 -15.38
N ALA A 44 3.52 9.47 -15.87
CA ALA A 44 4.45 10.53 -15.53
C ALA A 44 4.44 10.84 -14.03
N HIS A 45 3.26 10.89 -13.41
CA HIS A 45 3.11 11.07 -11.98
C HIS A 45 3.81 9.96 -11.19
N LEU A 46 3.58 8.69 -11.52
CA LEU A 46 4.25 7.56 -10.87
C LEU A 46 5.77 7.61 -11.01
N MET A 47 6.28 7.96 -12.19
CA MET A 47 7.73 8.11 -12.42
C MET A 47 8.35 9.19 -11.52
N LEU A 48 7.63 10.27 -11.25
CA LEU A 48 8.12 11.37 -10.42
C LEU A 48 7.96 11.09 -8.91
N VAL A 49 6.89 10.41 -8.51
CA VAL A 49 6.65 10.06 -7.10
C VAL A 49 7.57 8.93 -6.63
N PHE A 50 7.89 7.98 -7.50
CA PHE A 50 8.69 6.82 -7.12
C PHE A 50 10.03 7.19 -6.45
N PRO A 51 10.88 8.09 -6.98
CA PRO A 51 12.12 8.49 -6.32
C PRO A 51 11.91 9.10 -4.93
N ILE A 52 10.83 9.88 -4.75
CA ILE A 52 10.51 10.57 -3.50
C ILE A 52 10.21 9.56 -2.39
N VAL A 53 9.49 8.48 -2.71
CA VAL A 53 9.14 7.42 -1.74
C VAL A 53 10.28 6.41 -1.58
N PHE A 54 11.00 6.11 -2.66
CA PHE A 54 12.09 5.13 -2.66
C PHE A 54 13.29 5.61 -1.84
N TYR A 55 13.57 6.92 -1.83
CA TYR A 55 14.67 7.50 -1.07
C TYR A 55 14.60 7.20 0.44
N PRO A 56 13.53 7.57 1.18
CA PRO A 56 13.43 7.25 2.60
C PRO A 56 13.31 5.75 2.85
N LEU A 57 12.68 4.97 1.97
CA LEU A 57 12.62 3.51 2.10
C LEU A 57 14.03 2.90 2.14
N ARG A 58 14.90 3.33 1.21
CA ARG A 58 16.30 2.89 1.19
C ARG A 58 17.05 3.28 2.47
N LEU A 59 16.89 4.51 2.94
CA LEU A 59 17.57 4.97 4.15
C LEU A 59 17.10 4.23 5.40
N ASN A 60 15.80 3.97 5.53
CA ASN A 60 15.26 3.19 6.64
C ASN A 60 15.76 1.74 6.59
N LEU A 61 15.83 1.14 5.40
CA LEU A 61 16.37 -0.20 5.23
C LEU A 61 17.87 -0.28 5.56
N ASP A 62 18.66 0.71 5.12
CA ASP A 62 20.08 0.82 5.47
C ASP A 62 20.28 0.95 6.99
N GLY A 63 19.52 1.83 7.65
CA GLY A 63 19.57 1.99 9.10
C GLY A 63 19.12 0.74 9.87
N LEU A 64 18.16 -0.01 9.32
CA LEU A 64 17.69 -1.27 9.90
C LEU A 64 18.73 -2.40 9.80
N LEU A 65 19.37 -2.54 8.64
CA LEU A 65 20.34 -3.61 8.38
C LEU A 65 21.75 -3.29 8.88
N PHE A 66 22.13 -2.01 8.86
CA PHE A 66 23.48 -1.54 9.16
C PHE A 66 23.48 -0.35 10.14
N PRO A 67 22.99 -0.53 11.38
CA PRO A 67 22.77 0.57 12.33
C PRO A 67 24.04 1.31 12.77
N SER A 68 25.22 0.71 12.63
CA SER A 68 26.51 1.32 13.01
C SER A 68 27.41 1.65 11.81
N ALA A 69 26.90 1.55 10.59
CA ALA A 69 27.70 1.82 9.40
C ALA A 69 27.86 3.32 9.13
N ARG A 70 28.88 3.65 8.33
CA ARG A 70 29.13 5.01 7.83
C ARG A 70 27.95 5.48 6.96
N PRO A 71 27.73 6.81 6.78
CA PRO A 71 26.64 7.32 5.95
C PRO A 71 26.57 6.65 4.58
N LEU A 72 25.36 6.25 4.16
CA LEU A 72 25.14 5.50 2.91
C LEU A 72 25.69 6.22 1.67
N THR A 73 25.70 7.57 1.70
CA THR A 73 26.24 8.40 0.62
C THR A 73 27.75 8.27 0.42
N SER A 74 28.48 7.76 1.41
CA SER A 74 29.93 7.55 1.32
C SER A 74 30.31 6.16 0.78
N ASP A 75 29.36 5.23 0.69
CA ASP A 75 29.60 3.84 0.36
C ASP A 75 28.80 3.44 -0.89
N ASN A 76 29.42 3.62 -2.06
CA ASN A 76 28.78 3.38 -3.36
C ASN A 76 28.40 1.92 -3.57
N LEU A 77 29.15 0.98 -3.00
CA LEU A 77 28.86 -0.45 -3.14
C LEU A 77 27.61 -0.79 -2.34
N ARG A 78 27.54 -0.36 -1.08
CA ARG A 78 26.36 -0.58 -0.23
C ARG A 78 25.12 0.11 -0.78
N PHE A 79 25.28 1.36 -1.23
CA PHE A 79 24.22 2.09 -1.93
C PHE A 79 23.68 1.30 -3.12
N GLY A 80 24.57 0.80 -3.99
CA GLY A 80 24.22 -0.01 -5.15
C GLY A 80 23.49 -1.29 -4.76
N LEU A 81 24.03 -2.06 -3.81
CA LEU A 81 23.42 -3.32 -3.36
C LEU A 81 22.02 -3.12 -2.78
N ILE A 82 21.83 -2.15 -1.89
CA ILE A 82 20.51 -1.90 -1.30
C ILE A 82 19.53 -1.41 -2.37
N SER A 83 19.95 -0.51 -3.26
CA SER A 83 19.10 -0.03 -4.34
C SER A 83 18.71 -1.13 -5.31
N THR A 84 19.66 -1.92 -5.79
CA THR A 84 19.39 -3.03 -6.72
C THR A 84 18.54 -4.11 -6.03
N GLY A 85 18.83 -4.46 -4.78
CA GLY A 85 18.05 -5.42 -4.02
C GLY A 85 16.60 -4.96 -3.82
N LEU A 86 16.39 -3.69 -3.48
CA LEU A 86 15.07 -3.13 -3.28
C LEU A 86 14.27 -3.03 -4.59
N ILE A 87 14.90 -2.61 -5.69
CA ILE A 87 14.29 -2.61 -7.02
C ILE A 87 13.93 -4.04 -7.45
N ALA A 88 14.83 -5.00 -7.26
CA ALA A 88 14.58 -6.40 -7.58
C ALA A 88 13.40 -6.96 -6.78
N LEU A 89 13.30 -6.64 -5.49
CA LEU A 89 12.18 -7.03 -4.63
C LEU A 89 10.85 -6.43 -5.10
N ILE A 90 10.83 -5.13 -5.41
CA ILE A 90 9.63 -4.45 -5.92
C ILE A 90 9.21 -5.04 -7.27
N PHE A 91 10.16 -5.26 -8.18
CA PHE A 91 9.92 -5.87 -9.47
C PHE A 91 9.35 -7.28 -9.33
N LEU A 92 9.93 -8.09 -8.44
CA LEU A 92 9.44 -9.44 -8.18
C LEU A 92 8.01 -9.43 -7.63
N GLY A 93 7.74 -8.56 -6.65
CA GLY A 93 6.39 -8.36 -6.11
C GLY A 93 5.39 -7.95 -7.18
N ALA A 94 5.76 -7.02 -8.06
CA ALA A 94 4.90 -6.56 -9.16
C ALA A 94 4.57 -7.66 -10.18
N ASN A 95 5.43 -8.67 -10.35
CA ASN A 95 5.16 -9.80 -11.25
C ASN A 95 4.24 -10.87 -10.61
N PHE A 96 4.28 -11.03 -9.28
CA PHE A 96 3.50 -12.07 -8.60
C PHE A 96 2.14 -11.59 -8.07
N ILE A 97 1.98 -10.29 -7.86
CA ILE A 97 0.73 -9.73 -7.34
C ILE A 97 -0.20 -9.44 -8.53
N PRO A 98 -1.35 -10.13 -8.65
CA PRO A 98 -2.21 -10.06 -9.82
C PRO A 98 -2.99 -8.74 -9.93
N SER A 99 -3.19 -8.03 -8.82
CA SER A 99 -3.83 -6.71 -8.81
C SER A 99 -3.21 -5.76 -7.79
N ILE A 100 -3.16 -4.47 -8.10
CA ILE A 100 -2.67 -3.45 -7.16
C ILE A 100 -3.55 -3.37 -5.90
N TRP A 101 -4.82 -3.78 -6.03
CA TRP A 101 -5.80 -3.73 -4.94
C TRP A 101 -5.43 -4.72 -3.83
N ASP A 102 -4.98 -5.92 -4.20
CA ASP A 102 -4.48 -6.91 -3.23
C ASP A 102 -3.34 -6.30 -2.40
N ALA A 103 -2.39 -5.63 -3.04
CA ALA A 103 -1.27 -4.98 -2.34
C ALA A 103 -1.75 -3.86 -1.39
N PHE A 104 -2.71 -3.04 -1.81
CA PHE A 104 -3.25 -1.96 -0.99
C PHE A 104 -4.09 -2.47 0.18
N GLN A 105 -4.89 -3.51 0.00
CA GLN A 105 -5.67 -4.13 1.07
C GLN A 105 -4.76 -4.71 2.14
N PHE A 106 -3.78 -5.53 1.75
CA PHE A 106 -2.81 -6.10 2.69
C PHE A 106 -2.00 -5.02 3.41
N THR A 107 -1.51 -4.01 2.70
CA THR A 107 -0.72 -2.92 3.32
C THR A 107 -1.59 -2.07 4.25
N GLY A 108 -2.84 -1.80 3.86
CA GLY A 108 -3.81 -1.09 4.67
C GLY A 108 -4.17 -1.84 5.96
N ALA A 109 -4.46 -3.13 5.83
CA ALA A 109 -4.79 -4.04 6.94
C ALA A 109 -3.60 -4.39 7.84
N THR A 110 -2.39 -3.93 7.52
CA THR A 110 -1.20 -4.21 8.34
C THR A 110 -0.53 -2.90 8.75
N ALA A 111 0.24 -2.29 7.86
CA ALA A 111 1.06 -1.14 8.14
C ALA A 111 0.22 0.08 8.56
N ALA A 112 -0.88 0.37 7.85
CA ALA A 112 -1.69 1.54 8.17
C ALA A 112 -2.39 1.40 9.53
N VAL A 113 -2.92 0.22 9.85
CA VAL A 113 -3.55 -0.01 11.17
C VAL A 113 -2.52 -0.03 12.29
N CYS A 114 -1.34 -0.60 12.06
CA CYS A 114 -0.23 -0.54 13.03
C CYS A 114 0.14 0.90 13.35
N ILE A 115 0.41 1.73 12.34
CA ILE A 115 0.85 3.12 12.51
C ILE A 115 -0.29 4.00 13.03
N GLY A 116 -1.52 3.81 12.55
CA GLY A 116 -2.66 4.65 12.88
C GLY A 116 -3.28 4.38 14.26
N PHE A 117 -3.25 3.14 14.73
CA PHE A 117 -3.96 2.74 15.95
C PHE A 117 -3.06 2.07 16.98
N ILE A 118 -2.28 1.06 16.58
CA ILE A 118 -1.54 0.22 17.53
C ILE A 118 -0.37 0.97 18.14
N PHE A 119 0.49 1.59 17.33
CA PHE A 119 1.67 2.31 17.80
C PHE A 119 1.32 3.49 18.73
N PRO A 120 0.39 4.40 18.38
CA PRO A 120 0.01 5.49 19.28
C PRO A 120 -0.55 5.00 20.62
N ALA A 121 -1.39 3.96 20.59
CA ALA A 121 -1.95 3.35 21.79
C ALA A 121 -0.86 2.68 22.65
N ALA A 122 0.08 1.97 22.02
CA ALA A 122 1.20 1.33 22.70
C ALA A 122 2.15 2.36 23.36
N ILE A 123 2.47 3.46 22.66
CA ILE A 123 3.27 4.56 23.22
C ILE A 123 2.57 5.17 24.45
N THR A 124 1.25 5.38 24.35
CA THR A 124 0.45 5.93 25.45
C THR A 124 0.41 5.00 26.67
N LEU A 125 0.39 3.68 26.45
CA LEU A 125 0.47 2.67 27.51
C LEU A 125 1.86 2.56 28.13
N GLY A 126 2.92 2.67 27.31
CA GLY A 126 4.33 2.65 27.72
C GLY A 126 4.81 3.91 28.44
N ASN A 127 3.89 4.78 28.87
CA ASN A 127 4.20 6.09 29.41
C ASN A 127 4.93 6.01 30.76
N ARG A 128 6.26 6.18 30.71
CA ARG A 128 7.15 6.21 31.88
C ARG A 128 6.99 7.46 32.75
N HIS A 129 6.40 8.53 32.21
CA HIS A 129 6.21 9.81 32.91
C HIS A 129 4.84 9.94 33.58
N GLY A 130 3.98 8.90 33.52
CA GLY A 130 2.73 8.85 34.29
C GLY A 130 1.62 9.82 33.86
N ILE A 131 1.73 10.45 32.68
CA ILE A 131 0.78 11.47 32.19
C ILE A 131 -0.58 10.86 31.82
N ALA A 132 -0.64 9.58 31.42
CA ALA A 132 -1.85 8.93 30.95
C ALA A 132 -2.79 8.51 32.10
N THR A 133 -4.06 8.92 32.01
CA THR A 133 -5.08 8.60 33.01
C THR A 133 -5.54 7.14 32.90
N LYS A 134 -6.23 6.62 33.93
CA LYS A 134 -6.81 5.26 33.88
C LYS A 134 -7.78 5.07 32.72
N LYS A 135 -8.54 6.12 32.35
CA LYS A 135 -9.48 6.09 31.22
C LYS A 135 -8.74 5.96 29.89
N ASP A 136 -7.65 6.72 29.72
CA ASP A 136 -6.82 6.68 28.52
C ASP A 136 -6.19 5.31 28.32
N LYS A 137 -5.74 4.68 29.41
CA LYS A 137 -5.20 3.31 29.36
C LYS A 137 -6.24 2.28 28.94
N ILE A 138 -7.46 2.36 29.46
CA ILE A 138 -8.57 1.48 29.05
C ILE A 138 -8.89 1.68 27.56
N LEU A 139 -8.94 2.94 27.11
CA LEU A 139 -9.20 3.27 25.71
C LEU A 139 -8.08 2.74 24.79
N CYS A 140 -6.80 2.86 25.18
CA CYS A 140 -5.69 2.31 24.42
C CYS A 140 -5.74 0.78 24.31
N ILE A 141 -6.04 0.08 25.40
CA ILE A 141 -6.21 -1.38 25.38
C ILE A 141 -7.35 -1.77 24.44
N PHE A 142 -8.48 -1.07 24.53
CA PHE A 142 -9.61 -1.30 23.63
C PHE A 142 -9.25 -1.07 22.16
N MET A 143 -8.56 0.03 21.85
CA MET A 143 -8.09 0.33 20.49
C MET A 143 -7.16 -0.75 19.94
N ILE A 144 -6.18 -1.21 20.73
CA ILE A 144 -5.27 -2.29 20.30
C ILE A 144 -6.03 -3.58 20.04
N SER A 145 -6.92 -3.98 20.95
CA SER A 145 -7.72 -5.19 20.79
C SER A 145 -8.58 -5.15 19.53
N LEU A 146 -9.26 -4.03 19.28
CA LEU A 146 -10.10 -3.85 18.09
C LEU A 146 -9.26 -3.85 16.81
N ALA A 147 -8.11 -3.15 16.83
CA ALA A 147 -7.20 -3.09 15.69
C ALA A 147 -6.64 -4.47 15.33
N VAL A 148 -6.18 -5.25 16.32
CA VAL A 148 -5.68 -6.60 16.10
C VAL A 148 -6.77 -7.51 15.55
N PHE A 149 -7.97 -7.49 16.14
CA PHE A 149 -9.09 -8.29 15.67
C PHE A 149 -9.48 -7.93 14.23
N SER A 150 -9.60 -6.63 13.93
CA SER A 150 -9.93 -6.15 12.59
C SER A 150 -8.88 -6.53 11.56
N ASN A 151 -7.59 -6.42 11.89
CA ASN A 151 -6.49 -6.83 11.00
C ASN A 151 -6.53 -8.32 10.71
N LEU A 152 -6.76 -9.17 11.72
CA LEU A 152 -6.86 -10.61 11.52
C LEU A 152 -7.99 -10.97 10.56
N VAL A 153 -9.16 -10.36 10.74
CA VAL A 153 -10.33 -10.59 9.86
C VAL A 153 -10.04 -10.11 8.44
N ALA A 154 -9.46 -8.91 8.28
CA ALA A 154 -9.12 -8.35 6.97
C ALA A 154 -8.08 -9.21 6.24
N ILE A 155 -6.95 -9.51 6.88
CA ILE A 155 -5.88 -10.35 6.30
C ILE A 155 -6.41 -11.73 5.93
N TYR A 156 -7.25 -12.35 6.77
CA TYR A 156 -7.85 -13.65 6.46
C TYR A 156 -8.77 -13.56 5.23
N SER A 157 -9.62 -12.53 5.16
CA SER A 157 -10.52 -12.31 4.03
C SER A 157 -9.75 -12.08 2.74
N ASP A 158 -8.73 -11.22 2.75
CA ASP A 158 -7.93 -10.87 1.59
C ASP A 158 -7.10 -12.08 1.10
N ALA A 159 -6.49 -12.82 2.03
CA ALA A 159 -5.78 -14.06 1.72
C ALA A 159 -6.72 -15.11 1.09
N TYR A 160 -7.90 -15.31 1.67
CA TYR A 160 -8.89 -16.24 1.14
C TYR A 160 -9.36 -15.85 -0.27
N ALA A 161 -9.62 -14.57 -0.50
CA ALA A 161 -9.99 -14.05 -1.82
C ALA A 161 -8.88 -14.30 -2.86
N LEU A 162 -7.62 -14.04 -2.49
CA LEU A 162 -6.46 -14.27 -3.35
C LEU A 162 -6.29 -15.76 -3.70
N PHE A 163 -6.41 -16.66 -2.72
CA PHE A 163 -6.33 -18.11 -2.98
C PHE A 163 -7.48 -18.61 -3.84
N LYS A 164 -8.71 -18.12 -3.63
CA LYS A 164 -9.86 -18.48 -4.46
C LYS A 164 -9.68 -18.00 -5.91
N LYS A 165 -9.16 -16.77 -6.12
CA LYS A 165 -8.88 -16.21 -7.46
C LYS A 165 -7.85 -17.06 -8.23
N ASN A 166 -6.85 -17.60 -7.53
CA ASN A 166 -5.82 -18.46 -8.12
C ASN A 166 -6.29 -19.91 -8.36
N GLY A 167 -7.32 -20.38 -7.66
CA GLY A 167 -7.85 -21.75 -7.76
C GLY A 167 -8.96 -21.95 -8.80
N SER A 168 -9.55 -20.88 -9.35
CA SER A 168 -10.53 -20.97 -10.44
C SER A 168 -9.81 -21.19 -11.78
N PRO A 169 -10.23 -22.15 -12.62
CA PRO A 169 -9.79 -22.20 -14.01
C PRO A 169 -10.18 -20.87 -14.66
N ARG A 170 -9.25 -20.29 -15.41
CA ARG A 170 -9.55 -19.20 -16.36
C ARG A 170 -10.41 -19.81 -17.46
N GLU A 171 -11.73 -19.60 -17.40
CA GLU A 171 -12.59 -19.71 -18.58
C GLU A 171 -12.43 -18.48 -19.48
#